data_AF-A0A2G6F204-F1
#
_entry.id   AF-A0A2G6F204-F1
#
_cell.length_a   1.000
_cell.length_b   1.000
_cell.length_c   1.000
_cell.angle_alpha   90.00
_cell.angle_beta   90.00
_cell.angle_gamma   90.00
#
_symmetry.space_group_name_H-M   'P 1'
#
loop_
_entity.id
_entity.type
_entity.pdbx_description
1 polymer ?
#
loop_
_entity_poly.entity_id
_entity_poly.type
_entity_poly.pdbx_seq_one_letter_code
_entity_poly.pdbx_strand_id
1 'polypeptide(L)'
;MFLVLGVLAQDNGADIPTYTIKGKITDGETKNPMIHTHIINLNRVTATMTSSTGHYKIKVNENDTLYFSYVGYQSIKLRVTKDILKGNDLDVVMYEVPIELGEVRIKPYQLIGVLEVDSKHVPVNKYEHVEIAGLPQTYQTGEPVAHVYDTPLDAVFHPIDYLYEMFGSKPKQLRRLKKLRSQDQLREILETKANREVLMEYLKMDREQLNSLLNYCNYSEYFIRNASDLQVIEAVLDCYENYKAVHSGSTKSDRIKN
;
A
#
# COMPACT_ATOMS: atom_id res chain seq x y z
N MET A 1 -73.77 32.20 -7.58
CA MET A 1 -73.15 33.00 -6.51
C MET A 1 -72.25 32.08 -5.69
N PHE A 2 -70.97 31.97 -6.05
CA PHE A 2 -69.96 31.28 -5.24
C PHE A 2 -68.84 32.28 -4.97
N LEU A 3 -68.72 32.68 -3.72
CA LEU A 3 -67.73 33.62 -3.20
C LEU A 3 -66.50 32.81 -2.78
N VAL A 4 -65.40 32.95 -3.52
CA VAL A 4 -64.10 32.40 -3.13
C VAL A 4 -63.35 33.48 -2.35
N LEU A 5 -63.28 33.32 -1.03
CA LEU A 5 -62.41 34.09 -0.14
C LEU A 5 -61.02 33.45 -0.18
N GLY A 6 -60.07 34.11 -0.85
CA GLY A 6 -58.66 33.77 -0.79
C GLY A 6 -58.04 34.28 0.51
N VAL A 7 -57.51 33.35 1.33
CA VAL A 7 -56.69 33.66 2.49
C VAL A 7 -55.26 33.94 2.00
N LEU A 8 -54.75 35.15 2.27
CA LEU A 8 -53.33 35.46 2.13
C LEU A 8 -52.64 35.07 3.45
N ALA A 9 -51.85 34.00 3.43
CA ALA A 9 -50.91 33.70 4.49
C ALA A 9 -49.71 34.65 4.35
N GLN A 10 -49.51 35.54 5.34
CA GLN A 10 -48.26 36.27 5.49
C GLN A 10 -47.27 35.38 6.24
N ASP A 11 -46.22 34.94 5.55
CA ASP A 11 -45.05 34.30 6.13
C ASP A 11 -44.23 35.36 6.87
N ASN A 12 -44.43 35.47 8.18
CA ASN A 12 -43.65 36.34 9.05
C ASN A 12 -42.30 35.65 9.36
N GLY A 13 -41.42 35.58 8.36
CA GLY A 13 -40.02 35.28 8.58
C GLY A 13 -39.39 36.42 9.40
N ALA A 14 -38.98 36.12 10.64
CA ALA A 14 -38.27 37.08 11.46
C ALA A 14 -36.93 37.43 10.79
N ASP A 15 -36.81 38.65 10.25
CA ASP A 15 -35.57 39.16 9.69
C ASP A 15 -34.52 39.34 10.81
N ILE A 16 -33.63 38.36 10.94
CA ILE A 16 -32.48 38.44 11.84
C ILE A 16 -31.54 39.52 11.26
N PRO A 17 -31.14 40.55 12.03
CA PRO A 17 -30.24 41.57 11.53
C PRO A 17 -28.92 40.94 11.06
N THR A 18 -28.63 41.12 9.78
CA THR A 18 -27.40 40.62 9.16
C THR A 18 -26.35 41.72 9.16
N TYR A 19 -25.19 41.42 9.74
CA TYR A 19 -24.05 42.33 9.78
C TYR A 19 -23.01 41.90 8.77
N THR A 20 -22.16 42.83 8.34
CA THR A 20 -21.04 42.52 7.46
C THR A 20 -19.73 42.90 8.12
N ILE A 21 -18.91 41.89 8.41
CA ILE A 21 -17.55 42.09 8.92
C ILE A 21 -16.60 42.22 7.73
N LYS A 22 -15.64 43.13 7.85
CA LYS A 22 -14.51 43.32 6.93
C LYS A 22 -13.22 43.28 7.74
N GLY A 23 -12.12 42.95 7.08
CA GLY A 23 -10.80 43.02 7.69
C GLY A 23 -9.73 42.44 6.78
N LYS A 24 -8.51 42.36 7.30
CA LYS A 24 -7.35 41.81 6.60
C LYS A 24 -6.78 40.59 7.34
N ILE A 25 -6.31 39.60 6.58
CA ILE A 25 -5.56 38.47 7.13
C ILE A 25 -4.08 38.63 6.76
N THR A 26 -3.21 38.55 7.76
CA THR A 26 -1.75 38.59 7.57
C THR A 26 -1.06 37.41 8.24
N ASP A 27 0.08 37.05 7.70
CA ASP A 27 1.02 36.13 8.32
C ASP A 27 1.65 36.78 9.56
N GLY A 28 1.72 36.05 10.68
CA GLY A 28 2.30 36.52 11.94
C GLY A 28 3.82 36.68 11.94
N GLU A 29 4.54 35.97 11.09
CA GLU A 29 6.00 36.04 10.99
C GLU A 29 6.42 37.03 9.90
N THR A 30 5.94 36.84 8.67
CA THR A 30 6.35 37.67 7.54
C THR A 30 5.59 38.99 7.43
N LYS A 31 4.45 39.13 8.14
CA LYS A 31 3.52 40.28 8.04
C LYS A 31 2.93 40.48 6.64
N ASN A 32 3.11 39.51 5.75
CA ASN A 32 2.58 39.58 4.40
C ASN A 32 1.06 39.32 4.39
N PRO A 33 0.31 39.94 3.46
CA PRO A 33 -1.11 39.63 3.28
C PRO A 33 -1.31 38.19 2.83
N MET A 34 -2.24 37.48 3.46
CA MET A 34 -2.56 36.10 3.10
C MET A 34 -3.66 36.03 2.04
N ILE A 35 -3.33 35.46 0.89
CA ILE A 35 -4.23 35.35 -0.27
C ILE A 35 -4.91 33.99 -0.27
N HIS A 36 -6.17 33.92 -0.69
CA HIS A 36 -6.97 32.69 -0.78
C HIS A 36 -7.16 31.95 0.56
N THR A 37 -7.16 32.68 1.68
CA THR A 37 -7.53 32.13 2.99
C THR A 37 -9.02 31.89 3.07
N HIS A 38 -9.42 30.70 3.52
CA HIS A 38 -10.82 30.34 3.66
C HIS A 38 -11.39 30.89 4.97
N ILE A 39 -12.53 31.57 4.87
CA ILE A 39 -13.31 32.04 6.01
C ILE A 39 -14.70 31.42 5.91
N ILE A 40 -15.08 30.64 6.92
CA ILE A 40 -16.33 29.88 6.92
C ILE A 40 -17.14 30.28 8.15
N ASN A 41 -18.40 30.68 7.96
CA ASN A 41 -19.35 30.77 9.05
C ASN A 41 -19.95 29.38 9.30
N LEU A 42 -19.63 28.78 10.44
CA LEU A 42 -20.04 27.42 10.78
C LEU A 42 -21.55 27.30 11.06
N ASN A 43 -22.21 28.40 11.45
CA ASN A 43 -23.64 28.38 11.77
C ASN A 43 -24.50 28.49 10.50
N ARG A 44 -24.10 29.35 9.56
CA ARG A 44 -24.87 29.64 8.33
C ARG A 44 -24.37 28.91 7.09
N VAL A 45 -23.25 28.18 7.19
CA VAL A 45 -22.57 27.47 6.09
C VAL A 45 -22.26 28.41 4.91
N THR A 46 -22.02 29.69 5.20
CA THR A 46 -21.59 30.68 4.21
C THR A 46 -20.08 30.83 4.28
N ALA A 47 -19.40 30.75 3.14
CA ALA A 47 -17.96 30.88 3.04
C ALA A 47 -17.55 32.07 2.17
N THR A 48 -16.37 32.61 2.42
CA THR A 48 -15.70 33.62 1.60
C THR A 48 -14.20 33.36 1.64
N MET A 49 -13.48 33.94 0.68
CA MET A 49 -12.03 33.84 0.60
C MET A 49 -11.40 35.24 0.60
N THR A 50 -10.16 35.35 1.06
CA THR A 50 -9.42 36.63 0.98
C THR A 50 -9.06 36.98 -0.47
N SER A 51 -9.05 38.27 -0.76
CA SER A 51 -8.60 38.85 -2.04
C SER A 51 -7.06 38.83 -2.17
N SER A 52 -6.54 39.26 -3.32
CA SER A 52 -5.09 39.38 -3.59
C SER A 52 -4.34 40.29 -2.61
N THR A 53 -5.04 41.20 -1.95
CA THR A 53 -4.48 42.10 -0.91
C THR A 53 -4.69 41.58 0.53
N GLY A 54 -5.22 40.36 0.68
CA GLY A 54 -5.53 39.73 1.97
C GLY A 54 -6.80 40.24 2.66
N HIS A 55 -7.62 41.05 1.97
CA HIS A 55 -8.87 41.58 2.53
C HIS A 55 -10.03 40.59 2.34
N TYR A 56 -10.95 40.56 3.30
CA TYR A 56 -12.17 39.75 3.23
C TYR A 56 -13.41 40.52 3.66
N LYS A 57 -14.58 40.01 3.27
CA LYS A 57 -15.88 40.54 3.64
C LYS A 57 -16.88 39.41 3.78
N ILE A 58 -17.44 39.20 4.97
CA ILE A 58 -18.38 38.11 5.23
C ILE A 58 -19.61 38.59 6.00
N LYS A 59 -20.78 38.04 5.66
CA LYS A 59 -22.04 38.32 6.37
C LYS A 59 -22.18 37.40 7.57
N VAL A 60 -22.51 37.95 8.73
CA VAL A 60 -22.63 37.24 10.00
C VAL A 60 -23.78 37.78 10.84
N ASN A 61 -24.25 36.95 11.77
CA ASN A 61 -25.16 37.37 12.83
C ASN A 61 -24.43 37.40 14.18
N GLU A 62 -25.08 37.98 15.19
CA GLU A 62 -24.59 37.88 16.57
C GLU A 62 -24.52 36.41 17.01
N ASN A 63 -23.45 36.04 17.72
CA ASN A 63 -23.16 34.67 18.20
C ASN A 63 -22.86 33.63 17.11
N ASP A 64 -22.64 34.06 15.86
CA ASP A 64 -22.07 33.17 14.84
C ASP A 64 -20.62 32.81 15.15
N THR A 65 -20.17 31.65 14.63
CA THR A 65 -18.77 31.24 14.74
C THR A 65 -18.10 31.27 13.37
N LEU A 66 -17.06 32.09 13.26
CA LEU A 66 -16.18 32.17 12.10
C LEU A 66 -15.01 31.21 12.29
N TYR A 67 -14.69 30.50 11.22
CA TYR A 67 -13.56 29.59 11.12
C TYR A 67 -12.64 30.05 10.00
N PHE A 68 -11.41 30.38 10.36
CA PHE A 68 -10.36 30.80 9.44
C PHE A 68 -9.40 29.63 9.25
N SER A 69 -9.15 29.24 8.00
CA SER A 69 -8.27 28.12 7.66
C SER A 69 -7.44 28.40 6.42
N TYR A 70 -6.18 27.97 6.49
CA TYR A 70 -5.22 28.04 5.39
C TYR A 70 -4.25 26.86 5.50
N VAL A 71 -3.79 26.33 4.37
CA VAL A 71 -2.94 25.15 4.33
C VAL A 71 -1.60 25.45 4.99
N GLY A 72 -1.19 24.61 5.95
CA GLY A 72 0.05 24.78 6.71
C GLY A 72 -0.03 25.77 7.88
N TYR A 73 -1.19 26.37 8.15
CA TYR A 73 -1.35 27.39 9.19
C TYR A 73 -2.33 26.95 10.28
N GLN A 74 -2.18 27.55 11.46
CA GLN A 74 -3.05 27.29 12.60
C GLN A 74 -4.43 27.88 12.32
N SER A 75 -5.45 27.02 12.34
CA SER A 75 -6.82 27.45 12.11
C SER A 75 -7.37 28.19 13.34
N ILE A 76 -8.12 29.27 13.10
CA ILE A 76 -8.65 30.14 14.16
C ILE A 76 -10.17 30.02 14.18
N LYS A 77 -10.73 29.77 15.36
CA LYS A 77 -12.18 29.73 15.60
C LYS A 77 -12.59 30.92 16.45
N LEU A 78 -13.36 31.83 15.88
CA LEU A 78 -13.76 33.09 16.52
C LEU A 78 -15.28 33.16 16.64
N ARG A 79 -15.79 33.42 17.85
CA ARG A 79 -17.20 33.71 18.07
C ARG A 79 -17.48 35.21 17.92
N VAL A 80 -18.46 35.56 17.11
CA VAL A 80 -18.87 36.93 16.84
C VAL A 80 -19.58 37.50 18.07
N THR A 81 -18.98 38.51 18.69
CA THR A 81 -19.55 39.27 19.82
C THR A 81 -20.12 40.60 19.35
N LYS A 82 -20.98 41.22 20.17
CA LYS A 82 -21.56 42.55 19.89
C LYS A 82 -20.49 43.62 19.63
N ASP A 83 -19.32 43.52 20.25
CA ASP A 83 -18.25 44.50 20.09
C ASP A 83 -17.59 44.43 18.70
N ILE A 84 -17.46 43.23 18.13
CA ILE A 84 -16.97 43.04 16.77
C ILE A 84 -17.97 43.61 15.74
N LEU A 85 -19.27 43.55 16.06
CA LEU A 85 -20.33 44.06 15.19
C LEU A 85 -20.46 45.60 15.17
N LYS A 86 -19.79 46.32 16.08
CA LYS A 86 -19.88 47.79 16.19
C LYS A 86 -19.16 48.56 15.06
N GLY A 87 -18.62 47.85 14.07
CA GLY A 87 -18.12 48.44 12.81
C GLY A 87 -16.60 48.61 12.74
N ASN A 88 -15.83 47.99 13.63
CA ASN A 88 -14.38 47.94 13.50
C ASN A 88 -13.97 46.88 12.47
N ASP A 89 -12.90 47.14 11.73
CA ASP A 89 -12.28 46.14 10.87
C ASP A 89 -11.64 45.03 11.74
N LEU A 90 -11.90 43.78 11.39
CA LEU A 90 -11.40 42.60 12.10
C LEU A 90 -10.15 42.07 11.41
N ASP A 91 -9.00 42.57 11.83
CA ASP A 91 -7.72 42.07 11.37
C ASP A 91 -7.33 40.79 12.12
N VAL A 92 -6.94 39.77 11.36
CA VAL A 92 -6.62 38.43 11.88
C VAL A 92 -5.20 38.07 11.48
N VAL A 93 -4.43 37.60 12.45
CA VAL A 93 -3.06 37.12 12.25
C VAL A 93 -3.04 35.60 12.38
N MET A 94 -2.53 34.90 11.36
CA MET A 94 -2.36 33.45 11.39
C MET A 94 -0.88 33.08 11.45
N TYR A 95 -0.56 31.97 12.11
CA TYR A 95 0.81 31.45 12.25
C TYR A 95 0.94 30.10 11.53
N GLU A 96 2.10 29.85 10.93
CA GLU A 96 2.44 28.56 10.35
C GLU A 96 2.54 27.50 11.45
N VAL A 97 2.04 26.29 11.18
CA VAL A 97 2.14 25.15 12.10
C VAL A 97 3.31 24.28 11.65
N PRO A 98 4.35 24.10 12.49
CA PRO A 98 5.38 23.13 12.20
C PRO A 98 4.80 21.71 12.28
N ILE A 99 4.91 20.96 11.19
CA ILE A 99 4.49 19.55 11.15
C ILE A 99 5.70 18.69 11.54
N GLU A 100 5.66 18.09 12.72
CA GLU A 100 6.59 17.03 13.10
C GLU A 100 6.06 15.69 12.59
N LEU A 101 6.76 15.10 11.62
CA LEU A 101 6.44 13.77 11.13
C LEU A 101 6.99 12.72 12.10
N GLY A 102 6.14 11.77 12.52
CA GLY A 102 6.57 10.63 13.31
C GLY A 102 7.52 9.71 12.55
N GLU A 103 8.40 9.02 13.27
CA GLU A 103 9.28 7.99 12.69
C GLU A 103 8.45 6.84 12.11
N VAL A 104 8.58 6.57 10.81
CA VAL A 104 8.01 5.37 10.19
C VAL A 104 9.05 4.25 10.24
N ARG A 105 8.82 3.25 11.10
CA ARG A 105 9.66 2.05 11.16
C ARG A 105 9.28 1.09 10.05
N ILE A 106 9.98 1.19 8.92
CA ILE A 106 9.86 0.23 7.82
C ILE A 106 10.63 -1.02 8.23
N LYS A 107 9.93 -2.12 8.50
CA LYS A 107 10.57 -3.43 8.59
C LYS A 107 10.74 -3.97 7.17
N PRO A 108 11.94 -4.43 6.78
CA PRO A 108 12.15 -5.00 5.45
C PRO A 108 11.35 -6.30 5.22
N TYR A 109 10.89 -6.95 6.29
CA TYR A 109 10.12 -8.18 6.24
C TYR A 109 9.09 -8.25 7.39
N GLN A 110 7.93 -8.81 7.08
CA GLN A 110 6.89 -9.14 8.03
C GLN A 110 7.09 -10.59 8.47
N LEU A 111 7.75 -10.82 9.61
CA LEU A 111 7.94 -12.18 10.14
C LEU A 111 6.59 -12.76 10.55
N ILE A 112 6.29 -13.95 10.02
CA ILE A 112 5.02 -14.66 10.23
C ILE A 112 5.07 -15.44 11.55
N GLY A 113 6.27 -15.70 12.08
CA GLY A 113 6.50 -16.46 13.32
C GLY A 113 6.73 -17.95 13.07
N VAL A 114 6.93 -18.35 11.81
CA VAL A 114 7.23 -19.74 11.42
C VAL A 114 8.62 -19.76 10.81
N LEU A 115 9.57 -20.32 11.56
CA LEU A 115 11.00 -20.26 11.24
C LEU A 115 11.34 -20.78 9.84
N GLU A 116 10.68 -21.84 9.38
CA GLU A 116 10.94 -22.44 8.06
C GLU A 116 10.61 -21.49 6.90
N VAL A 117 9.57 -20.68 7.07
CA VAL A 117 9.10 -19.71 6.07
C VAL A 117 9.88 -18.40 6.22
N ASP A 118 10.04 -17.93 7.45
CA ASP A 118 10.73 -16.67 7.74
C ASP A 118 12.22 -16.74 7.36
N SER A 119 12.87 -17.90 7.52
CA SER A 119 14.29 -18.09 7.16
C SER A 119 14.56 -17.97 5.66
N LYS A 120 13.57 -18.29 4.80
CA LYS A 120 13.70 -18.12 3.34
C LYS A 120 13.75 -16.65 2.91
N HIS A 121 13.18 -15.75 3.71
CA HIS A 121 13.08 -14.32 3.43
C HIS A 121 14.21 -13.51 4.06
N VAL A 122 15.08 -14.14 4.87
CA VAL A 122 16.26 -13.48 5.45
C VAL A 122 17.31 -13.31 4.35
N PRO A 123 17.81 -12.09 4.11
CA PRO A 123 18.86 -11.87 3.13
C PRO A 123 20.12 -12.63 3.54
N VAL A 124 20.52 -13.60 2.72
CA VAL A 124 21.78 -14.32 2.93
C VAL A 124 22.92 -13.36 2.59
N ASN A 125 23.65 -12.91 3.59
CA ASN A 125 24.74 -11.96 3.40
C ASN A 125 25.88 -12.66 2.65
N LYS A 126 26.00 -12.42 1.33
CA LYS A 126 27.00 -13.08 0.48
C LYS A 126 28.44 -12.68 0.80
N TYR A 127 28.64 -11.68 1.66
CA TYR A 127 29.94 -11.04 1.90
C TYR A 127 30.46 -11.23 3.33
N GLU A 128 30.19 -12.36 3.99
CA GLU A 128 30.87 -12.68 5.25
C GLU A 128 32.38 -12.94 5.09
N HIS A 129 32.89 -13.01 3.86
CA HIS A 129 34.30 -13.23 3.57
C HIS A 129 34.91 -12.02 2.86
N VAL A 130 35.95 -11.44 3.48
CA VAL A 130 36.80 -10.43 2.85
C VAL A 130 37.73 -11.13 1.87
N GLU A 131 37.46 -11.01 0.57
CA GLU A 131 38.41 -11.43 -0.46
C GLU A 131 39.58 -10.43 -0.49
N ILE A 132 40.69 -10.80 0.14
CA ILE A 132 41.94 -10.04 0.03
C ILE A 132 42.68 -10.53 -1.22
N ALA A 133 42.78 -9.67 -2.24
CA ALA A 133 43.47 -9.97 -3.49
C ALA A 133 44.93 -10.37 -3.22
N GLY A 134 45.30 -11.60 -3.60
CA GLY A 134 46.66 -12.13 -3.48
C GLY A 134 46.96 -12.97 -2.24
N LEU A 135 46.00 -13.15 -1.31
CA LEU A 135 46.14 -14.07 -0.18
C LEU A 135 45.27 -15.32 -0.38
N PRO A 136 45.84 -16.54 -0.33
CA PRO A 136 45.06 -17.77 -0.40
C PRO A 136 44.21 -17.89 0.87
N GLN A 137 42.90 -17.71 0.72
CA GLN A 137 41.90 -17.88 1.79
C GLN A 137 41.88 -19.35 2.18
N THR A 138 42.69 -19.71 3.17
CA THR A 138 42.88 -21.10 3.60
C THR A 138 42.29 -21.30 4.98
N TYR A 139 40.99 -21.53 5.01
CA TYR A 139 40.41 -22.42 6.00
C TYR A 139 39.26 -23.21 5.31
N GLN A 140 39.61 -24.43 4.89
CA GLN A 140 38.74 -25.54 4.46
C GLN A 140 37.90 -25.27 3.19
N THR A 141 38.36 -25.71 2.02
CA THR A 141 38.23 -27.11 1.59
C THR A 141 39.40 -27.44 0.69
N GLY A 142 40.02 -28.61 0.90
CA GLY A 142 41.09 -29.10 0.03
C GLY A 142 40.64 -29.20 -1.43
N GLU A 143 41.61 -29.24 -2.33
CA GLU A 143 41.36 -29.49 -3.75
C GLU A 143 40.40 -30.69 -3.90
N PRO A 144 39.42 -30.64 -4.82
CA PRO A 144 38.57 -31.78 -5.08
C PRO A 144 39.44 -32.90 -5.64
N VAL A 145 39.89 -33.79 -4.76
CA VAL A 145 40.28 -35.13 -5.15
C VAL A 145 39.04 -35.74 -5.82
N ALA A 146 39.21 -36.18 -7.05
CA ALA A 146 38.19 -36.94 -7.77
C ALA A 146 37.91 -38.21 -6.96
N HIS A 147 36.90 -38.14 -6.09
CA HIS A 147 36.37 -39.32 -5.42
C HIS A 147 35.57 -40.10 -6.45
N VAL A 148 36.19 -41.14 -6.99
CA VAL A 148 35.53 -42.22 -7.69
C VAL A 148 34.72 -42.97 -6.64
N TYR A 149 33.39 -42.90 -6.73
CA TYR A 149 32.50 -43.69 -5.88
C TYR A 149 32.11 -44.97 -6.61
N ASP A 150 32.56 -46.11 -6.09
CA ASP A 150 32.36 -47.45 -6.68
C ASP A 150 31.10 -48.17 -6.16
N THR A 151 30.20 -47.49 -5.42
CA THR A 151 29.09 -48.18 -4.72
C THR A 151 27.69 -47.60 -4.95
N PRO A 152 26.64 -48.45 -5.09
CA PRO A 152 25.31 -48.05 -5.54
C PRO A 152 24.44 -47.29 -4.52
N LEU A 153 24.93 -47.06 -3.31
CA LEU A 153 24.14 -46.52 -2.19
C LEU A 153 24.17 -44.99 -2.06
N ASP A 154 25.01 -44.31 -2.84
CA ASP A 154 25.25 -42.85 -2.70
C ASP A 154 24.25 -41.98 -3.48
N ALA A 155 23.55 -42.54 -4.47
CA ALA A 155 22.60 -41.84 -5.33
C ALA A 155 21.28 -41.42 -4.62
N VAL A 156 21.01 -41.95 -3.42
CA VAL A 156 19.75 -41.71 -2.68
C VAL A 156 19.76 -40.36 -1.96
N PHE A 157 20.93 -39.82 -1.65
CA PHE A 157 21.05 -38.68 -0.73
C PHE A 157 21.17 -37.31 -1.43
N HIS A 158 21.28 -37.27 -2.76
CA HIS A 158 21.50 -36.03 -3.52
C HIS A 158 20.55 -35.91 -4.72
N PRO A 159 19.28 -35.54 -4.51
CA PRO A 159 18.26 -35.54 -5.55
C PRO A 159 18.54 -34.51 -6.66
N ILE A 160 19.23 -33.40 -6.38
CA ILE A 160 19.57 -32.37 -7.38
C ILE A 160 20.71 -32.84 -8.27
N ASP A 161 21.74 -33.47 -7.70
CA ASP A 161 22.87 -34.01 -8.47
C ASP A 161 22.45 -35.24 -9.28
N TYR A 162 21.58 -36.10 -8.73
CA TYR A 162 20.95 -37.20 -9.48
C TYR A 162 20.14 -36.71 -10.68
N LEU A 163 19.37 -35.62 -10.52
CA LEU A 163 18.66 -34.98 -11.63
C LEU A 163 19.63 -34.38 -12.65
N TYR A 164 20.71 -33.75 -12.17
CA TYR A 164 21.74 -33.17 -13.04
C TYR A 164 22.50 -34.24 -13.84
N GLU A 165 22.77 -35.41 -13.27
CA GLU A 165 23.37 -36.55 -13.97
C GLU A 165 22.38 -37.25 -14.91
N MET A 166 21.13 -37.43 -14.48
CA MET A 166 20.05 -38.00 -15.31
C MET A 166 19.77 -37.17 -16.56
N PHE A 167 19.83 -35.84 -16.48
CA PHE A 167 19.53 -34.93 -17.59
C PHE A 167 20.77 -34.31 -18.25
N GLY A 168 21.91 -34.30 -17.58
CA GLY A 168 23.19 -33.79 -18.09
C GLY A 168 23.85 -34.73 -19.11
N SER A 169 23.68 -36.05 -18.94
CA SER A 169 24.22 -37.07 -19.85
C SER A 169 23.50 -37.14 -21.21
N LYS A 170 22.33 -36.50 -21.35
CA LYS A 170 21.51 -36.51 -22.58
C LYS A 170 21.27 -35.08 -23.09
N PRO A 171 22.31 -34.39 -23.61
CA PRO A 171 22.19 -33.01 -24.08
C PRO A 171 21.13 -32.83 -25.18
N LYS A 172 20.82 -33.89 -25.94
CA LYS A 172 19.74 -33.90 -26.93
C LYS A 172 18.34 -33.85 -26.28
N GLN A 173 18.15 -34.49 -25.13
CA GLN A 173 16.89 -34.45 -24.39
C GLN A 173 16.71 -33.12 -23.68
N LEU A 174 17.77 -32.57 -23.08
CA LEU A 174 17.75 -31.22 -22.49
C LEU A 174 17.47 -30.15 -23.56
N ARG A 175 18.08 -30.27 -24.74
CA ARG A 175 17.78 -29.38 -25.89
C ARG A 175 16.36 -29.58 -26.41
N ARG A 176 15.83 -30.81 -26.45
CA ARG A 176 14.42 -31.07 -26.81
C ARG A 176 13.47 -30.47 -25.76
N LEU A 177 13.76 -30.61 -24.47
CA LEU A 177 12.98 -30.02 -23.38
C LEU A 177 13.00 -28.50 -23.45
N LYS A 178 14.17 -27.90 -23.68
CA LYS A 178 14.31 -26.45 -23.90
C LYS A 178 13.56 -25.99 -25.15
N LYS A 179 13.53 -26.81 -26.21
CA LYS A 179 12.79 -26.55 -27.46
C LYS A 179 11.28 -26.68 -27.27
N LEU A 180 10.81 -27.65 -26.47
CA LEU A 180 9.41 -27.80 -26.07
C LEU A 180 8.97 -26.62 -25.19
N ARG A 181 9.83 -26.18 -24.25
CA ARG A 181 9.63 -24.98 -23.43
C ARG A 181 9.50 -23.69 -24.25
N SER A 182 10.24 -23.60 -25.35
CA SER A 182 10.23 -22.44 -26.24
C SER A 182 9.19 -22.52 -27.36
N GLN A 183 8.40 -23.59 -27.44
CA GLN A 183 7.35 -23.71 -28.45
C GLN A 183 6.07 -23.05 -27.95
N ASP A 184 5.50 -22.19 -28.79
CA ASP A 184 4.29 -21.43 -28.48
C ASP A 184 3.10 -22.33 -28.14
N GLN A 185 3.04 -23.56 -28.66
CA GLN A 185 1.99 -24.53 -28.33
C GLN A 185 2.02 -25.02 -26.87
N LEU A 186 3.21 -25.19 -26.27
CA LEU A 186 3.30 -25.55 -24.86
C LEU A 186 2.91 -24.34 -23.98
N ARG A 187 3.31 -23.15 -24.42
CA ARG A 187 2.96 -21.88 -23.78
C ARG A 187 1.45 -21.62 -23.87
N GLU A 188 0.84 -21.87 -25.01
CA GLU A 188 -0.61 -21.82 -25.26
C GLU A 188 -1.37 -22.86 -24.44
N ILE A 189 -0.84 -24.08 -24.26
CA ILE A 189 -1.41 -25.09 -23.35
C ILE A 189 -1.30 -24.64 -21.89
N LEU A 190 -0.22 -23.95 -21.50
CA LEU A 190 -0.07 -23.37 -20.17
C LEU A 190 -0.95 -22.13 -19.97
N GLU A 191 -1.17 -21.33 -21.01
CA GLU A 191 -2.02 -20.13 -21.01
C GLU A 191 -3.53 -20.49 -21.02
N THR A 192 -3.93 -21.52 -21.77
CA THR A 192 -5.31 -22.03 -21.79
C THR A 192 -5.64 -22.95 -20.62
N LYS A 193 -4.63 -23.51 -19.95
CA LYS A 193 -4.77 -24.37 -18.75
C LYS A 193 -4.22 -23.78 -17.47
N ALA A 194 -3.86 -22.50 -17.39
CA ALA A 194 -3.80 -21.77 -16.13
C ALA A 194 -5.22 -21.53 -15.55
N ASN A 195 -6.04 -22.58 -15.61
CA ASN A 195 -7.39 -22.64 -15.11
C ASN A 195 -7.33 -22.84 -13.61
N ARG A 196 -8.29 -22.22 -12.92
CA ARG A 196 -8.61 -22.48 -11.52
C ARG A 196 -8.62 -23.98 -11.21
N GLU A 197 -9.07 -24.80 -12.14
CA GLU A 197 -9.12 -26.26 -12.08
C GLU A 197 -7.74 -26.93 -11.94
N VAL A 198 -6.70 -26.41 -12.59
CA VAL A 198 -5.33 -26.93 -12.45
C VAL A 198 -4.75 -26.55 -11.09
N LEU A 199 -5.03 -25.34 -10.61
CA LEU A 199 -4.61 -24.92 -9.27
C LEU A 199 -5.34 -25.69 -8.17
N MET A 200 -6.64 -25.96 -8.34
CA MET A 200 -7.42 -26.80 -7.41
C MET A 200 -6.83 -28.22 -7.31
N GLU A 201 -6.49 -28.83 -8.46
CA GLU A 201 -5.90 -30.17 -8.51
C GLU A 201 -4.48 -30.19 -7.93
N TYR A 202 -3.65 -29.22 -8.31
CA TYR A 202 -2.25 -29.15 -7.87
C TYR A 202 -2.12 -28.87 -6.37
N LEU A 203 -2.90 -27.90 -5.86
CA LEU A 203 -2.90 -27.53 -4.44
C LEU A 203 -3.78 -28.46 -3.59
N LYS A 204 -4.55 -29.37 -4.21
CA LYS A 204 -5.52 -30.26 -3.57
C LYS A 204 -6.51 -29.50 -2.69
N MET A 205 -7.11 -28.44 -3.24
CA MET A 205 -8.03 -27.56 -2.53
C MET A 205 -9.37 -27.44 -3.25
N ASP A 206 -10.43 -27.32 -2.45
CA ASP A 206 -11.76 -27.06 -2.98
C ASP A 206 -11.90 -25.64 -3.49
N ARG A 207 -12.92 -25.45 -4.33
CA ARG A 207 -13.23 -24.18 -5.00
C ARG A 207 -13.34 -22.99 -4.04
N GLU A 208 -13.92 -23.21 -2.86
CA GLU A 208 -14.08 -22.20 -1.80
C GLU A 208 -12.76 -21.89 -1.10
N GLN A 209 -11.96 -22.91 -0.82
CA GLN A 209 -10.65 -22.78 -0.18
C GLN A 209 -9.66 -22.03 -1.08
N LEU A 210 -9.69 -22.32 -2.39
CA LEU A 210 -8.87 -21.60 -3.37
C LEU A 210 -9.28 -20.11 -3.46
N ASN A 211 -10.57 -19.80 -3.42
CA ASN A 211 -11.04 -18.41 -3.37
C ASN A 211 -10.59 -17.69 -2.10
N SER A 212 -10.64 -18.37 -0.95
CA SER A 212 -10.16 -17.82 0.32
C SER A 212 -8.66 -17.54 0.28
N LEU A 213 -7.88 -18.45 -0.30
CA LEU A 213 -6.44 -18.24 -0.55
C LEU A 213 -6.18 -17.03 -1.45
N LEU A 214 -6.85 -16.94 -2.60
CA LEU A 214 -6.64 -15.83 -3.54
C LEU A 214 -7.00 -14.47 -2.91
N ASN A 215 -8.07 -14.43 -2.11
CA ASN A 215 -8.44 -13.24 -1.34
C ASN A 215 -7.42 -12.90 -0.25
N TYR A 216 -6.84 -13.91 0.41
CA TYR A 216 -5.78 -13.72 1.39
C TYR A 216 -4.51 -13.15 0.75
N CYS A 217 -4.13 -13.62 -0.44
CA CYS A 217 -2.94 -13.14 -1.14
C CYS A 217 -3.03 -11.68 -1.59
N ASN A 218 -4.25 -11.19 -1.88
CA ASN A 218 -4.57 -9.77 -2.11
C ASN A 218 -3.57 -9.02 -3.02
N TYR A 219 -3.24 -9.59 -4.18
CA TYR A 219 -2.32 -8.96 -5.13
C TYR A 219 -2.93 -7.75 -5.83
N SER A 220 -2.11 -6.74 -6.11
CA SER A 220 -2.55 -5.51 -6.78
C SER A 220 -2.89 -5.77 -8.25
N GLU A 221 -3.86 -5.03 -8.78
CA GLU A 221 -4.23 -5.10 -10.19
C GLU A 221 -3.06 -4.77 -11.13
N TYR A 222 -2.19 -3.84 -10.72
CA TYR A 222 -0.96 -3.51 -11.45
C TYR A 222 0.00 -4.70 -11.53
N PHE A 223 0.19 -5.44 -10.44
CA PHE A 223 1.03 -6.64 -10.46
C PHE A 223 0.42 -7.72 -11.37
N ILE A 224 -0.88 -7.98 -11.23
CA ILE A 224 -1.58 -9.00 -12.03
C ILE A 224 -1.51 -8.70 -13.53
N ARG A 225 -1.54 -7.42 -13.93
CA ARG A 225 -1.49 -7.01 -15.34
C ARG A 225 -0.09 -6.99 -15.94
N ASN A 226 0.95 -6.79 -15.14
CA ASN A 226 2.32 -6.56 -15.63
C ASN A 226 3.30 -7.70 -15.31
N ALA A 227 2.96 -8.58 -14.37
CA ALA A 227 3.77 -9.75 -14.07
C ALA A 227 3.67 -10.80 -15.18
N SER A 228 4.77 -11.53 -15.39
CA SER A 228 4.72 -12.74 -16.23
C SER A 228 3.94 -13.86 -15.54
N ASP A 229 3.34 -14.75 -16.30
CA ASP A 229 2.56 -15.88 -15.75
C ASP A 229 3.38 -16.72 -14.76
N LEU A 230 4.68 -16.89 -15.04
CA LEU A 230 5.60 -17.58 -14.12
C LEU A 230 5.73 -16.85 -12.78
N GLN A 231 5.85 -15.53 -12.80
CA GLN A 231 5.93 -14.72 -11.57
C GLN A 231 4.61 -14.73 -10.80
N VAL A 232 3.48 -14.81 -11.50
CA VAL A 232 2.16 -14.95 -10.86
C VAL A 232 2.05 -16.32 -10.18
N ILE A 233 2.49 -17.40 -10.85
CA ILE A 233 2.48 -18.75 -10.28
C ILE A 233 3.39 -18.83 -9.06
N GLU A 234 4.62 -18.32 -9.15
CA GLU A 234 5.58 -18.29 -8.04
C GLU A 234 5.01 -17.53 -6.83
N ALA A 235 4.47 -16.33 -7.07
CA ALA A 235 3.85 -15.53 -6.02
C ALA A 235 2.68 -16.28 -5.34
N VAL A 236 1.78 -16.90 -6.12
CA VAL A 236 0.64 -17.67 -5.57
C VAL A 236 1.11 -18.88 -4.76
N LEU A 237 2.16 -19.57 -5.19
CA LEU A 237 2.72 -20.70 -4.45
C LEU A 237 3.37 -20.25 -3.13
N ASP A 238 4.14 -19.17 -3.15
CA ASP A 238 4.73 -18.60 -1.94
C ASP A 238 3.65 -18.15 -0.95
N CYS A 239 2.60 -17.49 -1.45
CA CYS A 239 1.44 -17.11 -0.64
C CYS A 239 0.71 -18.33 -0.06
N TYR A 240 0.60 -19.42 -0.82
CA TYR A 240 0.02 -20.67 -0.33
C TYR A 240 0.82 -21.28 0.82
N GLU A 241 2.15 -21.30 0.74
CA GLU A 241 3.00 -21.76 1.84
C GLU A 241 2.74 -20.94 3.11
N ASN A 242 2.68 -19.61 2.96
CA ASN A 242 2.39 -18.69 4.06
C ASN A 242 0.99 -18.92 4.66
N TYR A 243 -0.02 -19.01 3.80
CA TYR A 243 -1.41 -19.25 4.19
C TYR A 243 -1.54 -20.58 4.96
N LYS A 244 -0.92 -21.65 4.45
CA LYS A 244 -0.90 -22.96 5.10
C LYS A 244 -0.20 -22.89 6.45
N ALA A 245 0.97 -22.24 6.53
CA ALA A 245 1.73 -22.12 7.76
C ALA A 245 0.93 -21.44 8.88
N VAL A 246 0.23 -20.34 8.57
CA VAL A 246 -0.61 -19.59 9.53
C VAL A 246 -1.84 -20.38 9.97
N HIS A 247 -2.54 -21.03 9.04
CA HIS A 247 -3.82 -21.68 9.34
C HIS A 247 -3.67 -23.09 9.92
N SER A 248 -2.60 -23.82 9.59
CA SER A 248 -2.42 -25.22 10.01
C SER A 248 -1.41 -25.40 11.15
N GLY A 249 -0.66 -24.37 11.53
CA GLY A 249 0.31 -24.40 12.63
C GLY A 249 1.47 -25.40 12.46
N SER A 250 1.57 -26.07 11.30
CA SER A 250 2.70 -26.94 10.96
C SER A 250 2.92 -26.97 9.46
N THR A 251 4.14 -26.64 9.04
CA THR A 251 4.67 -27.01 7.73
C THR A 251 5.16 -28.46 7.83
N LYS A 252 4.25 -29.43 7.84
CA LYS A 252 4.67 -30.79 7.49
C LYS A 252 5.06 -30.76 6.02
N SER A 253 6.36 -30.68 5.77
CA SER A 253 6.95 -31.20 4.55
C SER A 253 6.54 -32.67 4.51
N ASP A 254 5.54 -32.99 3.69
CA ASP A 254 5.36 -34.35 3.21
C ASP A 254 6.61 -34.65 2.37
N ARG A 255 7.69 -35.01 3.06
CA ARG A 255 8.76 -35.79 2.45
C ARG A 255 8.04 -36.97 1.85
N ILE A 256 7.96 -37.00 0.52
CA ILE A 256 7.61 -38.19 -0.23
C ILE A 256 8.58 -39.25 0.30
N LYS A 257 8.07 -40.11 1.19
CA LYS A 257 8.77 -41.34 1.55
C LYS A 257 8.76 -42.17 0.28
N ASN A 258 9.89 -42.19 -0.41
CA ASN A 258 10.23 -43.33 -1.25
C ASN A 258 10.33 -44.57 -0.35
#